data_AF-A0A183C817-F1
#
_entry.id   AF-A0A183C817-F1
#
_cell.length_a   1.000
_cell.length_b   1.000
_cell.length_c   1.000
_cell.angle_alpha   90.00
_cell.angle_beta   90.00
_cell.angle_gamma   90.00
#
_symmetry.space_group_name_H-M   'P 1'
#
loop_
_entity.id
_entity.type
_entity.pdbx_description
1 polymer ?
#
loop_
_entity_poly.entity_id
_entity_poly.type
_entity_poly.pdbx_seq_one_letter_code
_entity_poly.pdbx_strand_id
1 'polypeptide(L)'
;MEEPVDGSLLGPTFSCIIGEQFRRTRDADRFFYLNPLMYSAAQIASLRQITFSSVICATGEEFRTINPSAFLVEDGQSAVPCTSIPQLDLSPWREQQGETMG
;
A
#
# COMPACT_ATOMS: atom_id res chain seq x y z
N MET A 1 22.34 -4.46 -21.82
CA MET A 1 21.08 -4.23 -21.07
C MET A 1 20.28 -3.24 -21.90
N GLU A 2 18.95 -3.39 -21.99
CA GLU A 2 18.13 -2.41 -22.70
C GLU A 2 18.13 -1.09 -21.95
N GLU A 3 18.04 0.03 -22.68
CA GLU A 3 17.86 1.34 -22.06
C GLU A 3 16.52 1.39 -21.30
N PRO A 4 16.47 1.97 -20.09
CA PRO A 4 15.22 2.15 -19.37
C PRO A 4 14.23 3.01 -20.15
N VAL A 5 12.94 2.69 -20.00
CA VAL A 5 11.86 3.60 -20.44
C VAL A 5 11.89 4.85 -19.54
N ASP A 6 11.56 6.02 -20.08
CA ASP A 6 11.53 7.28 -19.33
C ASP A 6 10.75 7.14 -18.00
N GLY A 7 11.42 7.46 -16.89
CA GLY A 7 10.84 7.35 -15.53
C GLY A 7 10.76 5.93 -14.96
N SER A 8 11.29 4.92 -15.65
CA SER A 8 11.35 3.52 -15.23
C SER A 8 12.77 3.09 -14.90
N LEU A 9 12.90 2.05 -14.07
CA LEU A 9 14.17 1.33 -13.87
C LEU A 9 14.37 0.20 -14.89
N LEU A 10 13.36 -0.07 -15.72
CA LEU A 10 13.28 -1.23 -16.59
C LEU A 10 13.26 -0.83 -18.07
N GLY A 11 13.97 -1.59 -18.89
CA GLY A 11 13.82 -1.54 -20.34
C GLY A 11 12.49 -2.15 -20.83
N PRO A 12 12.18 -2.01 -22.13
CA PRO A 12 10.90 -2.44 -22.70
C PRO A 12 10.53 -3.90 -22.43
N THR A 13 11.49 -4.82 -22.55
CA THR A 13 11.23 -6.26 -22.40
C THR A 13 10.82 -6.60 -20.97
N PHE A 14 11.57 -6.15 -19.97
CA PHE A 14 11.22 -6.41 -18.57
C PHE A 14 9.97 -5.67 -18.11
N SER A 15 9.72 -4.48 -18.65
CA SER A 15 8.47 -3.74 -18.39
C SER A 15 7.24 -4.54 -18.84
N CYS A 16 7.29 -5.14 -20.04
CA CYS A 16 6.24 -6.01 -20.55
C CYS A 16 6.05 -7.25 -19.67
N ILE A 17 7.13 -7.97 -19.39
CA ILE A 17 7.08 -9.22 -18.61
C ILE A 17 6.51 -8.95 -17.22
N ILE A 18 7.09 -7.99 -16.49
CA ILE A 18 6.69 -7.68 -15.11
C ILE A 18 5.26 -7.13 -15.08
N GLY A 19 4.92 -6.22 -15.99
CA GLY A 19 3.57 -5.67 -16.08
C GLY A 19 2.51 -6.74 -16.31
N GLU A 20 2.75 -7.68 -17.24
CA GLU A 20 1.81 -8.77 -17.51
C GLU A 20 1.71 -9.75 -16.34
N GLN A 21 2.81 -10.04 -15.62
CA GLN A 21 2.76 -10.88 -14.42
C GLN A 21 1.93 -10.23 -13.31
N PHE A 22 2.15 -8.95 -13.01
CA PHE A 22 1.36 -8.24 -11.99
C PHE A 22 -0.12 -8.17 -12.36
N ARG A 23 -0.43 -7.89 -13.64
CA ARG A 23 -1.82 -7.84 -14.13
C ARG A 23 -2.51 -9.19 -13.97
N ARG A 24 -1.89 -10.29 -14.41
CA ARG A 24 -2.46 -11.64 -14.28
C ARG A 24 -2.66 -12.03 -12.82
N THR A 25 -1.69 -11.72 -11.96
CA THR A 25 -1.78 -12.03 -10.53
C THR A 25 -2.95 -11.30 -9.88
N ARG A 26 -3.09 -10.00 -10.17
CA ARG A 26 -4.22 -9.19 -9.69
C ARG A 26 -5.57 -9.72 -10.19
N ASP A 27 -5.69 -9.92 -11.50
CA ASP A 27 -6.97 -10.26 -12.14
C ASP A 27 -7.43 -11.70 -11.80
N ALA A 28 -6.49 -12.61 -11.52
CA ALA A 28 -6.79 -14.00 -11.15
C ALA A 28 -7.05 -14.20 -9.64
N ASP A 29 -6.71 -13.22 -8.80
CA ASP A 29 -6.93 -13.32 -7.35
C ASP A 29 -8.38 -12.97 -7.00
N ARG A 30 -9.17 -13.99 -6.67
CA ARG A 30 -10.54 -13.83 -6.19
C ARG A 30 -10.62 -12.93 -4.95
N PHE A 31 -9.59 -12.92 -4.11
CA PHE A 31 -9.52 -12.15 -2.88
C PHE A 31 -8.78 -10.82 -3.03
N PHE A 32 -8.48 -10.39 -4.26
CA PHE A 32 -7.87 -9.09 -4.49
C PHE A 32 -8.71 -8.00 -3.82
N TYR A 33 -8.07 -7.17 -2.99
CA TYR A 33 -8.78 -6.31 -2.03
C TYR A 33 -9.77 -5.31 -2.67
N LEU A 34 -9.60 -4.96 -3.94
CA LEU A 34 -10.53 -4.07 -4.66
C LEU A 34 -11.69 -4.80 -5.33
N ASN A 35 -11.74 -6.13 -5.27
CA ASN A 35 -12.85 -6.88 -5.82
C ASN A 35 -14.14 -6.58 -5.03
N PRO A 36 -15.31 -6.61 -5.70
CA PRO A 36 -16.59 -6.50 -5.03
C PRO A 36 -16.71 -7.51 -3.89
N LEU A 37 -17.41 -7.10 -2.83
CA LEU A 37 -17.70 -7.93 -1.64
C LEU A 37 -16.48 -8.29 -0.77
N MET A 38 -15.24 -7.94 -1.13
CA MET A 38 -14.08 -8.20 -0.27
C MET A 38 -14.02 -7.26 0.93
N TYR A 39 -14.29 -5.99 0.68
CA TYR A 39 -14.31 -4.95 1.69
C TYR A 39 -15.45 -3.97 1.41
N SER A 40 -15.98 -3.35 2.47
CA SER A 40 -16.93 -2.25 2.35
C SER A 40 -16.24 -1.00 1.80
N ALA A 41 -17.04 -0.04 1.29
CA ALA A 41 -16.50 1.23 0.81
C ALA A 41 -15.70 1.99 1.90
N ALA A 42 -16.13 1.90 3.17
CA ALA A 42 -15.44 2.51 4.30
C ALA A 42 -14.09 1.82 4.59
N GLN A 43 -14.04 0.49 4.51
CA GLN A 43 -12.81 -0.28 4.65
C GLN A 43 -11.81 0.04 3.52
N ILE A 44 -12.27 0.14 2.26
CA ILE A 44 -11.43 0.57 1.14
C ILE A 44 -10.91 2.00 1.32
N ALA A 45 -11.75 2.92 1.79
CA ALA A 45 -11.33 4.30 2.06
C ALA A 45 -10.21 4.36 3.10
N SER A 46 -10.27 3.52 4.14
CA SER A 46 -9.20 3.39 5.15
C SER A 46 -7.93 2.79 4.54
N LEU A 47 -8.02 1.67 3.82
CA LEU A 47 -6.86 1.01 3.18
C LEU A 47 -6.11 1.93 2.21
N ARG A 48 -6.82 2.82 1.50
CA ARG A 48 -6.20 3.78 0.55
C ARG A 48 -5.34 4.85 1.20
N GLN A 49 -5.44 5.06 2.51
CA GLN A 49 -4.60 6.03 3.23
C GLN A 49 -3.23 5.45 3.61
N ILE A 50 -3.04 4.13 3.47
CA ILE A 50 -1.81 3.47 3.89
C ILE A 50 -0.69 3.71 2.89
N THR A 51 0.45 4.13 3.40
CA THR A 51 1.72 4.12 2.69
C THR A 51 2.65 3.08 3.30
N PHE A 52 3.75 2.74 2.60
CA PHE A 52 4.77 1.89 3.21
C PHE A 52 5.42 2.56 4.41
N SER A 53 5.51 3.90 4.41
CA SER A 53 5.95 4.68 5.58
C SER A 53 5.01 4.53 6.77
N SER A 54 3.69 4.43 6.55
CA SER A 54 2.72 4.10 7.62
C SER A 54 3.06 2.77 8.29
N VAL A 55 3.37 1.73 7.49
CA VAL A 55 3.71 0.39 7.98
C VAL A 55 5.01 0.41 8.79
N ILE A 56 6.05 1.09 8.28
CA ILE A 56 7.34 1.19 8.98
C ILE A 56 7.14 1.92 10.32
N CYS A 57 6.44 3.05 10.35
CA CYS A 57 6.18 3.79 11.59
C CYS A 57 5.34 3.00 12.60
N ALA A 58 4.42 2.15 12.15
CA ALA A 58 3.58 1.34 13.03
C ALA A 58 4.33 0.13 13.64
N THR A 59 5.37 -0.37 12.97
CA THR A 59 6.04 -1.64 13.32
C THR A 59 7.47 -1.48 13.79
N GLY A 60 8.13 -0.37 13.47
CA GLY A 60 9.52 -0.13 13.78
C GLY A 60 9.72 0.68 15.06
N GLU A 61 10.39 0.10 16.05
CA GLU A 61 10.57 0.72 17.38
C GLU A 61 11.50 1.95 17.37
N GLU A 62 12.44 2.05 16.40
CA GLU A 62 13.46 3.11 16.37
C GLU A 62 13.23 4.19 15.30
N PHE A 63 12.25 4.04 14.41
CA PHE A 63 12.00 5.01 13.35
C PHE A 63 11.22 6.20 13.90
N ARG A 64 11.93 7.28 14.21
CA ARG A 64 11.31 8.54 14.68
C ARG A 64 10.90 9.46 13.54
N THR A 65 11.66 9.44 12.45
CA THR A 65 11.40 10.23 11.24
C THR A 65 11.53 9.35 10.00
N ILE A 66 10.74 9.68 8.97
CA ILE A 66 10.73 8.95 7.70
C ILE A 66 10.28 9.88 6.57
N ASN A 67 10.69 9.59 5.34
CA ASN A 67 10.08 10.21 4.16
C ASN A 67 8.62 9.73 4.02
N PRO A 68 7.63 10.60 3.77
CA PRO A 68 6.24 10.20 3.50
C PRO A 68 6.09 9.16 2.36
N SER A 69 7.00 9.19 1.39
CA SER A 69 7.13 8.28 0.27
C SER A 69 8.39 7.41 0.41
N ALA A 70 8.29 6.26 1.09
CA ALA A 70 9.44 5.38 1.37
C ALA A 70 10.22 4.86 0.14
N PHE A 71 9.65 4.93 -1.07
CA PHE A 71 10.34 4.55 -2.31
C PHE A 71 11.11 5.69 -2.98
N LEU A 72 10.93 6.93 -2.50
CA LEU A 72 11.70 8.07 -2.99
C LEU A 72 13.10 8.01 -2.39
N VAL A 73 14.11 7.90 -3.26
CA VAL A 73 15.51 7.92 -2.86
C VAL A 73 15.98 9.37 -2.79
N GLU A 74 16.14 9.86 -1.57
CA GLU A 74 16.66 11.20 -1.26
C GLU A 74 17.49 11.17 0.03
N ASP A 75 18.29 12.21 0.28
CA ASP A 75 19.13 12.34 1.46
C ASP A 75 18.37 12.83 2.70
N GLY A 76 17.14 12.33 2.90
CA GLY A 76 16.30 12.61 4.08
C GLY A 76 15.76 14.03 4.21
N GLN A 77 15.83 14.84 3.15
CA GLN A 77 15.40 16.25 3.15
C GLN A 77 13.91 16.42 3.43
N SER A 78 13.10 15.44 3.04
CA SER A 78 11.65 15.44 3.23
C SER A 78 11.22 14.58 4.43
N ALA A 79 12.17 14.17 5.28
CA ALA A 79 11.85 13.33 6.43
C ALA A 79 11.00 14.10 7.46
N VAL A 80 9.90 13.48 7.86
CA VAL A 80 8.96 14.03 8.86
C VAL A 80 8.83 13.07 10.04
N PRO A 81 8.40 13.53 11.22
CA PRO A 81 8.11 12.64 12.34
C PRO A 81 7.07 11.58 11.99
N CYS A 82 7.24 10.35 12.48
CA CYS A 82 6.26 9.27 12.29
C CYS A 82 4.85 9.64 12.79
N THR A 83 4.75 10.53 13.77
CA THR A 83 3.48 11.07 14.28
C THR A 83 2.68 11.87 13.25
N SER A 84 3.32 12.33 12.18
CA SER A 84 2.65 13.02 11.06
C SER A 84 2.27 12.08 9.90
N ILE A 85 2.66 10.81 9.96
CA ILE A 85 2.31 9.82 8.94
C ILE A 85 0.93 9.22 9.28
N PRO A 86 -0.06 9.29 8.36
CA PRO A 86 -1.36 8.67 8.57
C PRO A 86 -1.25 7.19 8.90
N GLN A 87 -2.02 6.73 9.88
CA GLN A 87 -2.07 5.34 10.33
C GLN A 87 -3.37 4.67 9.90
N LEU A 88 -3.39 3.34 9.92
CA LEU A 88 -4.57 2.56 9.55
C LEU A 88 -5.73 2.82 10.52
N ASP A 89 -6.85 3.33 9.98
CA ASP A 89 -8.10 3.39 10.73
C ASP A 89 -8.82 2.04 10.67
N LEU A 90 -8.79 1.30 11.77
CA LEU A 90 -9.47 0.02 11.91
C LEU A 90 -10.94 0.16 12.34
N SER A 91 -11.45 1.38 12.57
CA SER A 91 -12.85 1.60 12.96
C SER A 91 -13.88 0.94 12.02
N PRO A 92 -13.68 0.86 10.68
CA PRO A 92 -14.62 0.19 9.78
C PRO A 92 -14.71 -1.34 9.92
N TRP A 93 -13.83 -1.97 10.69
CA TRP A 93 -13.85 -3.40 10.99
C TRP A 93 -14.54 -3.72 12.32
N ARG A 94 -15.03 -2.72 13.04
CA ARG A 94 -15.74 -2.93 14.29
C ARG A 94 -17.05 -3.67 14.03
N GLU A 95 -17.15 -4.89 14.51
CA GLU A 95 -18.41 -5.65 14.53
C GLU A 95 -19.36 -5.04 15.57
N GLN A 96 -20.66 -5.00 15.24
CA GLN A 96 -21.67 -4.69 16.24
C GLN A 96 -21.90 -5.95 17.08
N GLN A 97 -21.72 -5.87 18.39
CA GLN A 97 -22.14 -6.94 19.31
C GLN A 97 -23.68 -7.06 19.24
N GLY A 98 -24.21 -7.96 18.40
CA GLY A 98 -25.67 -8.05 18.25
C GLY A 98 -26.28 -9.03 17.25
N GLU A 99 -25.53 -9.65 16.34
CA GLU A 99 -26.09 -10.69 15.46
C GLU A 99 -25.42 -12.04 15.73
N THR A 100 -25.88 -12.70 16.80
CA THR A 100 -25.86 -14.16 16.85
C THR A 100 -26.52 -14.68 15.57
N MET A 101 -25.72 -15.27 14.68
CA MET A 101 -26.23 -16.12 13.61
C MET A 101 -27.01 -17.28 14.27
N GLY A 102 -28.32 -17.26 14.12
CA GLY A 102 -29.16 -18.46 14.27
C GLY A 102 -28.99 -19.39 13.08
#